data_AF-A0A4Q4YGZ7-F1
#
_entry.id   AF-A0A4Q4YGZ7-F1
#
_cell.length_a   1.000
_cell.length_b   1.000
_cell.length_c   1.000
_cell.angle_alpha   90.00
_cell.angle_beta   90.00
_cell.angle_gamma   90.00
#
_symmetry.space_group_name_H-M   'P 1'
#
loop_
_entity.id
_entity.type
_entity.pdbx_description
1 polymer ?
#
loop_
_entity_poly.entity_id
_entity_poly.type
_entity_poly.pdbx_seq_one_letter_code
_entity_poly.pdbx_strand_id
1 'polypeptide(L)'
;MASSNSYFASSEYREKLEETRSFYGDLLPVINGTFTPEQANFKNAYVIFDLINVATIRNTSIPSSDLLTDDTLRQLQVLANIHQWNLVYNSTDTIRAVAGSVLAAQIVQHLNGTLTGQSVTRLGIQFAAYASFMSFFGLAQLQAVSPDFMGVVDYASSMVFEPVTSTAASESAYPSPDDVSVRFLFVNGTAGENPLTAYPLFGQSEITLPWATFVSEMSKFTLGDTAAWCAACGNTTGMCATFAAKSSGGDDADVASTSDNGIPTPVAGVIGALVTLVAILGLEALVYALSGVRLVKKSALLNANSATSGAGIEGKA
;
A
#
# COMPACT_ATOMS: atom_id res chain seq x y z
N MET A 1 -8.40 -10.97 -8.37
CA MET A 1 -7.28 -11.72 -7.78
C MET A 1 -7.70 -13.16 -7.55
N ALA A 2 -7.18 -14.10 -8.34
CA ALA A 2 -7.50 -15.53 -8.19
C ALA A 2 -6.91 -16.12 -6.89
N SER A 3 -5.68 -15.71 -6.55
CA SER A 3 -4.99 -16.16 -5.33
C SER A 3 -5.79 -15.87 -4.05
N SER A 4 -6.12 -14.60 -3.76
CA SER A 4 -6.90 -14.26 -2.56
C SER A 4 -8.27 -14.95 -2.53
N ASN A 5 -8.95 -15.06 -3.68
CA ASN A 5 -10.25 -15.74 -3.75
C ASN A 5 -10.16 -17.24 -3.43
N SER A 6 -9.02 -17.89 -3.70
CA SER A 6 -8.83 -19.30 -3.36
C SER A 6 -8.91 -19.58 -1.86
N TYR A 7 -8.64 -18.58 -1.01
CA TYR A 7 -8.81 -18.70 0.44
C TYR A 7 -10.25 -19.07 0.82
N PHE A 8 -11.25 -18.51 0.14
CA PHE A 8 -12.66 -18.82 0.43
C PHE A 8 -13.07 -20.27 0.07
N ALA A 9 -12.23 -20.99 -0.68
CA ALA A 9 -12.41 -22.41 -0.98
C ALA A 9 -11.57 -23.33 -0.06
N SER A 10 -10.71 -22.76 0.78
CA SER A 10 -9.78 -23.52 1.65
C SER A 10 -10.49 -24.19 2.83
N SER A 11 -9.88 -25.25 3.37
CA SER A 11 -10.32 -25.90 4.61
C SER A 11 -10.29 -24.94 5.79
N GLU A 12 -9.21 -24.17 5.91
CA GLU A 12 -8.96 -23.23 6.99
C GLU A 12 -10.05 -22.17 7.07
N TYR A 13 -10.47 -21.62 5.93
CA TYR A 13 -11.59 -20.69 5.86
C TYR A 13 -12.91 -21.36 6.27
N ARG A 14 -13.20 -22.55 5.74
CA ARG A 14 -14.46 -23.26 6.02
C ARG A 14 -14.59 -23.66 7.48
N GLU A 15 -13.49 -24.08 8.10
CA GLU A 15 -13.42 -24.39 9.53
C GLU A 15 -13.69 -23.15 10.36
N LYS A 16 -13.00 -22.03 10.09
CA LYS A 16 -13.25 -20.78 10.82
C LYS A 16 -14.65 -20.21 10.60
N LEU A 17 -15.20 -20.35 9.40
CA LEU A 17 -16.58 -19.97 9.11
C LEU A 17 -17.59 -20.75 9.95
N GLU A 18 -17.37 -22.05 10.15
CA GLU A 18 -18.25 -22.89 10.97
C GLU A 18 -18.06 -22.64 12.46
N GLU A 19 -16.81 -22.64 12.93
CA GLU A 19 -16.44 -22.46 14.34
C GLU A 19 -16.97 -21.15 14.93
N THR A 20 -17.00 -20.08 14.12
CA THR A 20 -17.38 -18.73 14.56
C THR A 20 -18.82 -18.37 14.21
N ARG A 21 -19.61 -19.31 13.68
CA ARG A 21 -20.98 -19.05 13.22
C ARG A 21 -21.86 -18.53 14.35
N SER A 22 -21.83 -19.17 15.52
CA SER A 22 -22.62 -18.74 16.69
C SER A 22 -22.18 -17.37 17.17
N PHE A 23 -20.87 -17.14 17.29
CA PHE A 23 -20.29 -15.87 17.71
C PHE A 23 -20.82 -14.68 16.89
N TYR A 24 -20.81 -14.77 15.56
CA TYR A 24 -21.35 -13.70 14.73
C TYR A 24 -22.88 -13.62 14.76
N GLY A 25 -23.57 -14.76 14.90
CA GLY A 25 -25.02 -14.79 15.08
C GLY A 25 -25.47 -14.05 16.34
N ASP A 26 -24.75 -14.23 17.45
CA ASP A 26 -25.02 -13.57 18.73
C ASP A 26 -24.79 -12.05 18.67
N LEU A 27 -23.99 -11.57 17.72
CA LEU A 27 -23.74 -10.15 17.47
C LEU A 27 -24.79 -9.47 16.58
N LEU A 28 -25.76 -10.21 16.01
CA LEU A 28 -26.81 -9.61 15.17
C LEU A 28 -27.54 -8.43 15.81
N PRO A 29 -27.92 -8.45 17.10
CA PRO A 29 -28.55 -7.30 17.75
C PRO A 29 -27.68 -6.02 17.75
N VAL A 30 -26.37 -6.16 17.54
CA VAL A 30 -25.41 -5.05 17.43
C VAL A 30 -25.30 -4.55 15.99
N ILE A 31 -25.34 -5.46 15.01
CA ILE A 31 -24.96 -5.17 13.61
C ILE A 31 -26.10 -5.25 12.59
N ASN A 32 -27.33 -5.54 13.01
CA ASN A 32 -28.49 -5.76 12.14
C ASN A 32 -28.92 -4.53 11.30
N GLY A 33 -28.46 -3.33 11.65
CA GLY A 33 -28.63 -2.13 10.82
C GLY A 33 -27.79 -2.17 9.52
N THR A 34 -26.80 -3.06 9.43
CA THR A 34 -25.88 -3.17 8.30
C THR A 34 -25.81 -4.57 7.71
N PHE A 35 -25.96 -5.62 8.52
CA PHE A 35 -25.81 -7.01 8.10
C PHE A 35 -27.09 -7.82 8.33
N THR A 36 -27.47 -8.65 7.36
CA THR A 36 -28.51 -9.67 7.54
C THR A 36 -28.00 -10.88 8.35
N PRO A 37 -28.88 -11.75 8.86
CA PRO A 37 -28.46 -13.00 9.51
C PRO A 37 -27.51 -13.86 8.66
N GLU A 38 -27.71 -13.89 7.35
CA GLU A 38 -26.86 -14.64 6.41
C GLU A 38 -25.50 -13.98 6.17
N GLN A 39 -25.36 -12.69 6.50
CA GLN A 39 -24.12 -11.94 6.36
C GLN A 39 -23.35 -11.83 7.68
N ALA A 40 -23.97 -12.07 8.82
CA ALA A 40 -23.32 -12.12 10.13
C ALA A 40 -22.51 -13.41 10.30
N ASN A 41 -21.35 -13.48 9.64
CA ASN A 41 -20.42 -14.60 9.73
C ASN A 41 -18.99 -14.18 9.34
N PHE A 42 -18.06 -15.13 9.46
CA PHE A 42 -16.63 -14.93 9.22
C PHE A 42 -16.28 -14.38 7.83
N LYS A 43 -17.12 -14.57 6.81
CA LYS A 43 -16.89 -13.98 5.48
C LYS A 43 -16.81 -12.45 5.53
N ASN A 44 -17.52 -11.84 6.49
CA ASN A 44 -17.54 -10.40 6.70
C ASN A 44 -16.76 -9.99 7.96
N ALA A 45 -15.88 -10.86 8.48
CA ALA A 45 -15.18 -10.67 9.75
C ALA A 45 -14.56 -9.28 9.90
N TYR A 46 -13.80 -8.84 8.90
CA TYR A 46 -13.16 -7.53 8.92
C TYR A 46 -14.16 -6.37 8.87
N VAL A 47 -15.18 -6.44 8.02
CA VAL A 47 -16.14 -5.33 7.86
C VAL A 47 -17.02 -5.19 9.11
N ILE A 48 -17.38 -6.31 9.73
CA ILE A 48 -18.09 -6.33 11.02
C ILE A 48 -17.20 -5.73 12.11
N PHE A 49 -15.94 -6.16 12.20
CA PHE A 49 -14.97 -5.59 13.13
C PHE A 49 -14.79 -4.08 12.92
N ASP A 50 -14.58 -3.63 11.69
CA ASP A 50 -14.36 -2.22 11.35
C ASP A 50 -15.57 -1.35 11.72
N LEU A 51 -16.79 -1.81 11.41
CA LEU A 51 -18.03 -1.13 11.81
C LEU A 51 -18.09 -0.93 13.32
N ILE A 52 -17.87 -2.00 14.09
CA ILE A 52 -17.93 -1.98 15.55
C ILE A 52 -16.79 -1.11 16.11
N ASN A 53 -15.56 -1.30 15.61
CA ASN A 53 -14.38 -0.56 16.05
C ASN A 53 -14.56 0.95 15.88
N VAL A 54 -15.00 1.38 14.68
CA VAL A 54 -15.26 2.80 14.38
C VAL A 54 -16.34 3.36 15.30
N ALA A 55 -17.42 2.61 15.52
CA ALA A 55 -18.51 3.04 16.38
C ALA A 55 -18.07 3.18 17.85
N THR A 56 -17.23 2.27 18.33
CA THR A 56 -16.66 2.28 19.69
C THR A 56 -15.73 3.48 19.89
N ILE A 57 -14.77 3.72 19.00
CA ILE A 57 -13.82 4.85 19.15
C ILE A 57 -14.48 6.23 18.97
N ARG A 58 -15.64 6.30 18.31
CA ARG A 58 -16.40 7.55 18.13
C ARG A 58 -17.45 7.79 19.22
N ASN A 59 -17.55 6.89 20.21
CA ASN A 59 -18.56 6.94 21.27
C ASN A 59 -19.98 7.13 20.71
N THR A 60 -20.26 6.51 19.56
CA THR A 60 -21.60 6.53 18.96
C THR A 60 -22.49 5.52 19.67
N SER A 61 -23.78 5.80 19.80
CA SER A 61 -24.72 4.84 20.39
C SER A 61 -24.80 3.58 19.52
N ILE A 62 -24.30 2.46 20.06
CA ILE A 62 -24.38 1.14 19.43
C ILE A 62 -25.57 0.37 20.04
N PRO A 63 -26.49 -0.18 19.24
CA PRO A 63 -27.53 -1.07 19.75
C PRO A 63 -26.93 -2.28 20.47
N SER A 64 -27.52 -2.67 21.60
CA SER A 64 -27.08 -3.85 22.37
C SER A 64 -25.59 -3.81 22.75
N SER A 65 -25.07 -2.63 23.13
CA SER A 65 -23.66 -2.41 23.44
C SER A 65 -23.15 -3.22 24.64
N ASP A 66 -24.05 -3.77 25.46
CA ASP A 66 -23.75 -4.72 26.53
C ASP A 66 -23.13 -6.04 26.00
N LEU A 67 -23.36 -6.38 24.73
CA LEU A 67 -22.72 -7.52 24.06
C LEU A 67 -21.26 -7.23 23.66
N LEU A 68 -20.86 -5.96 23.62
CA LEU A 68 -19.52 -5.51 23.23
C LEU A 68 -18.54 -5.46 24.41
N THR A 69 -18.41 -6.59 25.10
CA THR A 69 -17.39 -6.76 26.16
C THR A 69 -15.97 -6.70 25.59
N ASP A 70 -14.97 -6.47 26.44
CA ASP A 70 -13.55 -6.47 26.04
C ASP A 70 -13.15 -7.79 25.34
N ASP A 71 -13.67 -8.92 25.81
CA ASP A 71 -13.41 -10.23 25.21
C ASP A 71 -14.08 -10.36 23.82
N THR A 72 -15.31 -9.86 23.67
CA THR A 72 -16.00 -9.79 22.37
C THR A 72 -15.20 -8.95 21.37
N LEU A 73 -14.76 -7.76 21.79
CA LEU A 73 -13.99 -6.83 20.95
C LEU A 73 -12.64 -7.44 20.55
N ARG A 74 -11.95 -8.09 21.49
CA ARG A 74 -10.71 -8.83 21.21
C ARG A 74 -10.95 -9.97 20.22
N GLN A 75 -12.02 -10.75 20.39
CA GLN A 75 -12.34 -11.84 19.48
C GLN A 75 -12.67 -11.34 18.07
N LEU A 76 -13.41 -10.23 17.94
CA LEU A 76 -13.64 -9.57 16.65
C LEU A 76 -12.33 -9.17 15.98
N GLN A 77 -11.40 -8.55 16.73
CA GLN A 77 -10.09 -8.15 16.20
C GLN A 77 -9.28 -9.37 15.74
N VAL A 78 -9.21 -10.43 16.55
CA VAL A 78 -8.48 -11.66 16.20
C VAL A 78 -9.05 -12.29 14.91
N LEU A 79 -10.38 -12.38 14.79
CA LEU A 79 -11.01 -12.93 13.59
C LEU A 79 -10.81 -12.05 12.37
N ALA A 80 -10.84 -10.72 12.52
CA ALA A 80 -10.51 -9.79 11.46
C ALA A 80 -9.05 -9.93 10.99
N ASN A 81 -8.11 -10.10 11.94
CA ASN A 81 -6.69 -10.35 11.66
C ASN A 81 -6.50 -11.64 10.85
N ILE A 82 -7.08 -12.75 11.30
CA ILE A 82 -7.03 -14.04 10.58
C ILE A 82 -7.63 -13.90 9.18
N HIS A 83 -8.78 -13.25 9.05
CA HIS A 83 -9.45 -13.04 7.77
C HIS A 83 -8.58 -12.23 6.81
N GLN A 84 -8.03 -11.08 7.25
CA GLN A 84 -7.23 -10.22 6.39
C GLN A 84 -5.88 -10.82 6.05
N TRP A 85 -5.18 -11.45 7.00
CA TRP A 85 -3.88 -12.09 6.74
C TRP A 85 -3.97 -13.12 5.62
N ASN A 86 -4.97 -13.99 5.66
CA ASN A 86 -5.14 -15.03 4.65
C ASN A 86 -5.58 -14.50 3.28
N LEU A 87 -6.12 -13.28 3.20
CA LEU A 87 -6.44 -12.61 1.92
C LEU A 87 -5.24 -11.93 1.28
N VAL A 88 -4.26 -11.51 2.08
CA VAL A 88 -3.13 -10.68 1.64
C VAL A 88 -1.79 -11.42 1.64
N TYR A 89 -1.69 -12.60 2.25
CA TYR A 89 -0.45 -13.38 2.26
C TYR A 89 -0.71 -14.89 2.25
N ASN A 90 0.15 -15.61 1.52
CA ASN A 90 0.26 -17.06 1.55
C ASN A 90 1.71 -17.43 1.20
N SER A 91 2.37 -18.23 2.02
CA SER A 91 3.79 -18.59 1.83
C SER A 91 4.05 -19.44 0.59
N THR A 92 3.06 -20.23 0.14
CA THR A 92 3.14 -21.07 -1.06
C THR A 92 2.67 -20.38 -2.33
N ASP A 93 1.91 -19.29 -2.19
CA ASP A 93 1.33 -18.52 -3.28
C ASP A 93 1.59 -17.02 -3.06
N THR A 94 2.86 -16.64 -3.20
CA THR A 94 3.37 -15.32 -2.79
C THR A 94 2.79 -14.16 -3.59
N ILE A 95 2.21 -14.40 -4.78
CA ILE A 95 1.49 -13.37 -5.54
C ILE A 95 0.28 -12.82 -4.78
N ARG A 96 -0.23 -13.54 -3.77
CA ARG A 96 -1.25 -13.01 -2.85
C ARG A 96 -0.83 -11.70 -2.22
N ALA A 97 0.47 -11.56 -1.95
CA ALA A 97 1.09 -10.40 -1.33
C ALA A 97 1.63 -9.38 -2.35
N VAL A 98 1.07 -9.31 -3.56
CA VAL A 98 1.52 -8.39 -4.63
C VAL A 98 1.65 -6.93 -4.17
N ALA A 99 0.80 -6.46 -3.25
CA ALA A 99 0.92 -5.11 -2.69
C ALA A 99 2.24 -4.91 -1.94
N GLY A 100 2.66 -5.93 -1.17
CA GLY A 100 3.96 -5.96 -0.50
C GLY A 100 5.12 -6.08 -1.50
N SER A 101 4.97 -6.85 -2.57
CA SER A 101 5.96 -6.96 -3.65
C SER A 101 6.22 -5.64 -4.38
N VAL A 102 5.17 -4.89 -4.67
CA VAL A 102 5.29 -3.56 -5.31
C VAL A 102 5.90 -2.57 -4.33
N LEU A 103 5.44 -2.55 -3.08
CA LEU A 103 6.00 -1.68 -2.04
C LEU A 103 7.50 -1.94 -1.82
N ALA A 104 7.90 -3.22 -1.80
CA ALA A 104 9.29 -3.60 -1.67
C ALA A 104 10.16 -3.07 -2.82
N ALA A 105 9.65 -3.14 -4.06
CA ALA A 105 10.34 -2.56 -5.21
C ALA A 105 10.52 -1.05 -5.06
N GLN A 106 9.48 -0.35 -4.62
CA GLN A 106 9.53 1.10 -4.39
C GLN A 106 10.50 1.48 -3.27
N ILE A 107 10.57 0.70 -2.19
CA ILE A 107 11.54 0.90 -1.10
C ILE A 107 12.97 0.78 -1.65
N VAL A 108 13.29 -0.32 -2.34
CA VAL A 108 14.63 -0.52 -2.90
C VAL A 108 15.00 0.58 -3.90
N GLN A 109 14.08 0.95 -4.79
CA GLN A 109 14.29 2.02 -5.76
C GLN A 109 14.55 3.36 -5.07
N HIS A 110 13.78 3.70 -4.04
CA HIS A 110 13.94 4.94 -3.30
C HIS A 110 15.28 4.99 -2.57
N LEU A 111 15.61 3.95 -1.78
CA LEU A 111 16.85 3.90 -1.02
C LEU A 111 18.08 3.88 -1.93
N ASN A 112 18.02 3.15 -3.05
CA ASN A 112 19.09 3.17 -4.04
C ASN A 112 19.27 4.58 -4.63
N GLY A 113 18.17 5.26 -4.95
CA GLY A 113 18.18 6.64 -5.41
C GLY A 113 18.80 7.61 -4.39
N THR A 114 18.51 7.43 -3.10
CA THR A 114 19.14 8.20 -2.01
C THR A 114 20.66 7.98 -1.99
N LEU A 115 21.13 6.73 -2.09
CA LEU A 115 22.56 6.41 -2.06
C LEU A 115 23.29 6.93 -3.31
N THR A 116 22.78 6.64 -4.51
CA THR A 116 23.41 7.08 -5.77
C THR A 116 23.33 8.59 -5.97
N GLY A 117 22.26 9.21 -5.45
CA GLY A 117 22.04 10.65 -5.48
C GLY A 117 22.69 11.39 -4.32
N GLN A 118 23.55 10.73 -3.51
CA GLN A 118 24.25 11.34 -2.38
C GLN A 118 23.33 12.14 -1.44
N SER A 119 22.18 11.57 -1.10
CA SER A 119 21.19 12.17 -0.21
C SER A 119 20.61 13.52 -0.69
N VAL A 120 20.54 13.77 -2.00
CA VAL A 120 19.72 14.87 -2.57
C VAL A 120 18.24 14.68 -2.19
N THR A 121 17.74 13.45 -2.27
CA THR A 121 16.43 13.06 -1.72
C THR A 121 16.65 12.20 -0.47
N ARG A 122 16.30 12.76 0.69
CA ARG A 122 16.59 12.16 2.01
C ARG A 122 15.41 11.41 2.63
N LEU A 123 14.20 11.75 2.23
CA LEU A 123 12.98 11.24 2.84
C LEU A 123 11.96 10.91 1.75
N GLY A 124 11.45 9.69 1.80
CA GLY A 124 10.30 9.24 1.04
C GLY A 124 9.17 8.92 2.00
N ILE A 125 8.00 9.50 1.75
CA ILE A 125 6.78 9.19 2.52
C ILE A 125 5.79 8.56 1.56
N GLN A 126 5.23 7.43 1.97
CA GLN A 126 4.17 6.75 1.25
C GLN A 126 3.04 6.43 2.22
N PHE A 127 1.80 6.60 1.74
CA PHE A 127 0.61 6.26 2.49
C PHE A 127 0.04 4.97 1.93
N ALA A 128 -0.21 4.01 2.82
CA ALA A 128 -0.68 2.69 2.46
C ALA A 128 -1.78 2.23 3.42
N ALA A 129 -2.58 1.27 2.98
CA ALA A 129 -3.55 0.60 3.83
C ALA A 129 -2.89 -0.54 4.63
N TYR A 130 -3.55 -0.99 5.69
CA TYR A 130 -3.11 -2.11 6.53
C TYR A 130 -2.73 -3.37 5.70
N ALA A 131 -3.44 -3.62 4.60
CA ALA A 131 -3.19 -4.75 3.71
C ALA A 131 -1.79 -4.72 3.10
N SER A 132 -1.23 -3.53 2.81
CA SER A 132 0.13 -3.39 2.29
C SER A 132 1.18 -3.70 3.36
N PHE A 133 0.95 -3.30 4.61
CA PHE A 133 1.79 -3.67 5.75
C PHE A 133 1.80 -5.18 5.92
N MET A 134 0.63 -5.80 6.06
CA MET A 134 0.50 -7.26 6.24
C MET A 134 1.12 -8.05 5.07
N SER A 135 0.90 -7.61 3.82
CA SER A 135 1.53 -8.22 2.64
C SER A 135 3.05 -8.17 2.72
N PHE A 136 3.62 -7.00 3.06
CA PHE A 136 5.05 -6.85 3.21
C PHE A 136 5.58 -7.68 4.39
N PHE A 137 4.88 -7.68 5.53
CA PHE A 137 5.27 -8.44 6.72
C PHE A 137 5.38 -9.93 6.45
N GLY A 138 4.41 -10.50 5.73
CA GLY A 138 4.46 -11.89 5.32
C GLY A 138 5.65 -12.20 4.42
N LEU A 139 5.91 -11.37 3.41
CA LEU A 139 7.04 -11.53 2.49
C LEU A 139 8.40 -11.36 3.20
N ALA A 140 8.47 -10.44 4.16
CA ALA A 140 9.64 -10.17 4.99
C ALA A 140 9.80 -11.16 6.16
N GLN A 141 8.91 -12.14 6.29
CA GLN A 141 8.92 -13.17 7.34
C GLN A 141 8.81 -12.63 8.77
N LEU A 142 8.16 -11.47 8.97
CA LEU A 142 8.04 -10.84 10.28
C LEU A 142 7.11 -11.61 11.24
N GLN A 143 6.23 -12.47 10.72
CA GLN A 143 5.43 -13.39 11.53
C GLN A 143 6.30 -14.39 12.33
N ALA A 144 7.55 -14.64 11.91
CA ALA A 144 8.48 -15.46 12.68
C ALA A 144 9.08 -14.70 13.88
N VAL A 145 9.02 -13.36 13.87
CA VAL A 145 9.49 -12.49 14.95
C VAL A 145 8.42 -12.33 16.02
N SER A 146 7.19 -12.03 15.61
CA SER A 146 6.03 -11.96 16.51
C SER A 146 4.73 -12.26 15.75
N PRO A 147 3.75 -12.96 16.34
CA PRO A 147 2.42 -13.11 15.77
C PRO A 147 1.69 -11.78 15.56
N ASP A 148 2.10 -10.70 16.21
CA ASP A 148 1.49 -9.36 16.06
C ASP A 148 1.62 -8.82 14.63
N PHE A 149 2.64 -9.26 13.88
CA PHE A 149 2.81 -8.92 12.46
C PHE A 149 1.76 -9.56 11.54
N MET A 150 0.94 -10.47 12.07
CA MET A 150 -0.22 -11.04 11.36
C MET A 150 -1.50 -10.25 11.60
N GLY A 151 -1.44 -9.16 12.37
CA GLY A 151 -2.58 -8.30 12.68
C GLY A 151 -2.83 -7.20 11.66
N VAL A 152 -4.08 -6.75 11.60
CA VAL A 152 -4.40 -5.43 11.03
C VAL A 152 -3.74 -4.38 11.90
N VAL A 153 -2.88 -3.57 11.29
CA VAL A 153 -2.18 -2.49 12.01
C VAL A 153 -3.17 -1.40 12.44
N ASP A 154 -2.89 -0.79 13.59
CA ASP A 154 -3.68 0.31 14.15
C ASP A 154 -3.58 1.56 13.27
N TYR A 155 -4.52 2.49 13.44
CA TYR A 155 -4.45 3.76 12.73
C TYR A 155 -3.16 4.52 13.06
N ALA A 156 -2.61 5.20 12.06
CA ALA A 156 -1.34 5.94 12.15
C ALA A 156 -0.09 5.09 12.44
N SER A 157 -0.18 3.77 12.31
CA SER A 157 0.99 2.89 12.29
C SER A 157 1.99 3.30 11.21
N SER A 158 3.27 3.08 11.48
CA SER A 158 4.36 3.45 10.59
C SER A 158 5.44 2.37 10.55
N MET A 159 5.96 2.09 9.37
CA MET A 159 7.19 1.32 9.20
C MET A 159 8.22 2.13 8.45
N VAL A 160 9.48 2.00 8.83
CA VAL A 160 10.58 2.85 8.38
C VAL A 160 11.75 1.97 7.96
N PHE A 161 12.38 2.31 6.83
CA PHE A 161 13.61 1.71 6.36
C PHE A 161 14.69 2.78 6.34
N GLU A 162 15.69 2.64 7.19
CA GLU A 162 16.74 3.65 7.36
C GLU A 162 18.07 3.11 6.83
N PRO A 163 18.65 3.72 5.79
CA PRO A 163 20.07 3.56 5.50
C PRO A 163 20.88 4.15 6.67
N VAL A 164 21.74 3.34 7.26
CA VAL A 164 22.61 3.70 8.38
C VAL A 164 24.06 3.39 8.01
N THR A 165 24.98 4.24 8.45
CA THR A 165 26.42 4.03 8.26
C THR A 165 27.17 4.58 9.47
N SER A 166 28.30 3.98 9.80
CA SER A 166 29.27 4.52 10.75
C SER A 166 30.27 5.48 10.10
N THR A 167 30.31 5.52 8.76
CA THR A 167 31.19 6.42 8.02
C THR A 167 30.58 7.81 8.01
N ALA A 168 31.36 8.81 8.45
CA ALA A 168 30.90 10.19 8.47
C ALA A 168 30.61 10.67 7.04
N ALA A 169 29.33 10.93 6.74
CA ALA A 169 28.94 11.56 5.49
C ALA A 169 29.22 13.07 5.56
N SER A 170 29.96 13.60 4.58
CA SER A 170 30.20 15.03 4.38
C SER A 170 29.95 15.40 2.91
N GLU A 171 29.95 16.70 2.59
CA GLU A 171 29.83 17.16 1.20
C GLU A 171 30.95 16.65 0.28
N SER A 172 32.09 16.24 0.83
CA SER A 172 33.26 15.74 0.09
C SER A 172 33.50 14.23 0.23
N ALA A 173 32.72 13.54 1.08
CA ALA A 173 32.84 12.10 1.30
C ALA A 173 31.46 11.50 1.62
N TYR A 174 30.89 10.78 0.66
CA TYR A 174 29.67 10.01 0.84
C TYR A 174 30.03 8.52 1.05
N PRO A 175 29.36 7.78 1.95
CA PRO A 175 29.64 6.37 2.18
C PRO A 175 29.51 5.53 0.90
N SER A 176 30.41 4.57 0.73
CA SER A 176 30.22 3.52 -0.28
C SER A 176 28.97 2.70 0.09
N PRO A 177 28.23 2.13 -0.88
CA PRO A 177 27.18 1.16 -0.58
C PRO A 177 27.63 0.00 0.34
N ASP A 178 28.91 -0.38 0.29
CA ASP A 178 29.49 -1.42 1.15
C ASP A 178 29.59 -0.98 2.63
N ASP A 179 29.60 0.33 2.90
CA ASP A 179 29.64 0.91 4.25
C ASP A 179 28.23 1.21 4.80
N VAL A 180 27.19 0.84 4.06
CA VAL A 180 25.79 1.13 4.40
C VAL A 180 25.08 -0.15 4.81
N SER A 181 24.32 -0.06 5.88
CA SER A 181 23.33 -1.05 6.28
C SER A 181 21.92 -0.44 6.26
N VAL A 182 20.90 -1.28 6.29
CA VAL A 182 19.50 -0.87 6.42
C VAL A 182 18.97 -1.38 7.74
N ARG A 183 18.33 -0.49 8.50
CA ARG A 183 17.55 -0.82 9.70
C ARG A 183 16.06 -0.70 9.40
N PHE A 184 15.29 -1.70 9.79
CA PHE A 184 13.84 -1.67 9.73
C PHE A 184 13.25 -1.34 11.09
N LEU A 185 12.34 -0.37 11.14
CA LEU A 185 11.61 0.00 12.34
C LEU A 185 10.12 -0.08 12.09
N PHE A 186 9.37 -0.46 13.11
CA PHE A 186 7.92 -0.48 13.07
C PHE A 186 7.35 0.04 14.39
N VAL A 187 6.23 0.74 14.28
CA VAL A 187 5.35 1.09 15.37
C VAL A 187 3.91 0.83 14.95
N ASN A 188 3.20 0.10 15.80
CA ASN A 188 1.76 -0.11 15.68
C ASN A 188 1.05 1.03 16.43
N GLY A 189 0.27 1.82 15.72
CA GLY A 189 -0.36 3.04 16.24
C GLY A 189 0.52 4.28 16.15
N THR A 190 0.08 5.36 16.78
CA THR A 190 0.73 6.67 16.73
C THR A 190 2.14 6.65 17.34
N ALA A 191 3.16 7.01 16.56
CA ALA A 191 4.56 7.05 16.97
C ALA A 191 4.89 8.07 18.09
N GLY A 192 4.00 9.03 18.36
CA GLY A 192 4.12 9.97 19.49
C GLY A 192 3.70 9.36 20.84
N GLU A 193 2.97 8.24 20.80
CA GLU A 193 2.50 7.51 21.98
C GLU A 193 3.32 6.22 22.20
N ASN A 194 3.78 5.62 21.10
CA ASN A 194 4.56 4.38 21.10
C ASN A 194 5.92 4.58 20.42
N PRO A 195 7.03 4.07 20.99
CA PRO A 195 8.34 4.21 20.38
C PRO A 195 8.50 3.35 19.11
N LEU A 196 9.19 3.89 18.10
CA LEU A 196 9.66 3.11 16.95
C LEU A 196 10.62 2.01 17.43
N THR A 197 10.31 0.76 17.11
CA THR A 197 11.09 -0.40 17.52
C THR A 197 11.76 -1.03 16.31
N ALA A 198 13.05 -1.36 16.43
CA ALA A 198 13.79 -2.04 15.37
C ALA A 198 13.51 -3.54 15.39
N TYR A 199 13.26 -4.13 14.22
CA TYR A 199 13.01 -5.57 14.08
C TYR A 199 13.94 -6.17 13.02
N PRO A 200 14.36 -7.43 13.21
CA PRO A 200 15.09 -8.14 12.16
C PRO A 200 14.16 -8.44 10.98
N LEU A 201 14.73 -8.49 9.77
CA LEU A 201 14.00 -8.84 8.55
C LEU A 201 14.43 -10.22 8.03
N PHE A 202 13.57 -10.82 7.21
CA PHE A 202 13.85 -12.00 6.39
C PHE A 202 14.24 -13.26 7.19
N GLY A 203 13.74 -13.37 8.42
CA GLY A 203 14.05 -14.51 9.31
C GLY A 203 15.47 -14.47 9.89
N GLN A 204 16.17 -13.34 9.81
CA GLN A 204 17.49 -13.15 10.41
C GLN A 204 17.38 -12.75 11.90
N SER A 205 18.53 -12.70 12.60
CA SER A 205 18.61 -12.23 13.99
C SER A 205 19.00 -10.76 14.11
N GLU A 206 19.74 -10.24 13.14
CA GLU A 206 20.29 -8.89 13.20
C GLU A 206 19.25 -7.82 12.82
N ILE A 207 19.22 -6.72 13.57
CA ILE A 207 18.32 -5.58 13.33
C ILE A 207 18.85 -4.60 12.27
N THR A 208 20.06 -4.85 11.76
CA THR A 208 20.69 -4.10 10.67
C THR A 208 21.21 -5.08 9.64
N LEU A 209 20.93 -4.82 8.35
CA LEU A 209 21.37 -5.65 7.24
C LEU A 209 22.31 -4.87 6.32
N PRO A 210 23.47 -5.41 5.90
CA PRO A 210 24.27 -4.78 4.86
C PRO A 210 23.42 -4.48 3.62
N TRP A 211 23.67 -3.34 2.97
CA TRP A 211 22.87 -2.88 1.83
C TRP A 211 22.73 -3.95 0.73
N ALA A 212 23.83 -4.62 0.39
CA ALA A 212 23.83 -5.71 -0.60
C ALA A 212 22.91 -6.87 -0.19
N THR A 213 22.93 -7.26 1.09
CA THR A 213 22.04 -8.30 1.63
C THR A 213 20.58 -7.86 1.60
N PHE A 214 20.29 -6.62 2.02
CA PHE A 214 18.94 -6.07 1.99
C PHE A 214 18.36 -6.09 0.56
N VAL A 215 19.13 -5.59 -0.42
CA VAL A 215 18.70 -5.60 -1.84
C VAL A 215 18.50 -7.03 -2.34
N SER A 216 19.41 -7.95 -2.01
CA SER A 216 19.30 -9.36 -2.42
C SER A 216 18.04 -10.03 -1.86
N GLU A 217 17.74 -9.83 -0.57
CA GLU A 217 16.56 -10.40 0.07
C GLU A 217 15.26 -9.80 -0.49
N MET A 218 15.20 -8.47 -0.65
CA MET A 218 14.03 -7.79 -1.23
C MET A 218 13.77 -8.29 -2.66
N SER A 219 14.83 -8.46 -3.46
CA SER A 219 14.73 -8.87 -4.87
C SER A 219 14.08 -10.24 -5.07
N LYS A 220 14.03 -11.09 -4.04
CA LYS A 220 13.36 -12.40 -4.10
C LYS A 220 11.85 -12.30 -4.33
N PHE A 221 11.24 -11.16 -4.00
CA PHE A 221 9.79 -10.98 -4.06
C PHE A 221 9.34 -9.64 -4.62
N THR A 222 10.26 -8.74 -5.01
CA THR A 222 9.89 -7.44 -5.59
C THR A 222 9.24 -7.58 -6.96
N LEU A 223 8.21 -6.78 -7.22
CA LEU A 223 7.63 -6.59 -8.55
C LEU A 223 7.75 -5.11 -8.93
N GLY A 224 8.85 -4.77 -9.61
CA GLY A 224 9.27 -3.38 -9.83
C GLY A 224 8.90 -2.78 -11.18
N ASP A 225 8.42 -3.58 -12.12
CA ASP A 225 8.01 -3.12 -13.45
C ASP A 225 6.67 -3.72 -13.88
N THR A 226 6.04 -3.03 -14.82
CA THR A 226 4.71 -3.38 -15.32
C THR A 226 4.68 -4.75 -16.00
N ALA A 227 5.75 -5.14 -16.70
CA ALA A 227 5.79 -6.42 -17.42
C ALA A 227 5.81 -7.59 -16.43
N ALA A 228 6.68 -7.52 -15.43
CA ALA A 228 6.76 -8.48 -14.34
C ALA A 228 5.45 -8.55 -13.56
N TRP A 229 4.83 -7.40 -13.26
CA TRP A 229 3.53 -7.35 -12.59
C TRP A 229 2.43 -8.01 -13.41
N CYS A 230 2.36 -7.72 -14.71
CA CYS A 230 1.36 -8.30 -15.62
C CYS A 230 1.53 -9.82 -15.75
N ALA A 231 2.77 -10.29 -15.90
CA ALA A 231 3.10 -11.71 -15.95
C ALA A 231 2.73 -12.42 -14.65
N ALA A 232 3.12 -11.85 -13.50
CA ALA A 232 2.86 -12.44 -12.19
C ALA A 232 1.36 -12.49 -11.87
N CYS A 233 0.60 -11.44 -12.22
CA CYS A 233 -0.85 -11.38 -12.02
C CYS A 233 -1.66 -12.14 -13.09
N GLY A 234 -1.03 -12.63 -14.15
CA GLY A 234 -1.69 -13.35 -15.25
C GLY A 234 -2.71 -12.51 -16.03
N ASN A 235 -2.56 -11.17 -16.05
CA ASN A 235 -3.45 -10.30 -16.80
C ASN A 235 -2.93 -10.15 -18.24
N THR A 236 -3.80 -10.38 -19.23
CA THR A 236 -3.45 -10.29 -20.65
C THR A 236 -4.16 -9.14 -21.37
N THR A 237 -4.87 -8.29 -20.64
CA THR A 237 -5.72 -7.22 -21.18
C THR A 237 -5.27 -5.83 -20.70
N GLY A 238 -5.81 -4.77 -21.32
CA GLY A 238 -5.51 -3.39 -20.94
C GLY A 238 -4.03 -3.04 -21.11
N MET A 239 -3.43 -2.42 -20.09
CA MET A 239 -1.98 -2.11 -20.04
C MET A 239 -1.11 -3.38 -20.16
N CYS A 240 -1.64 -4.55 -19.80
CA CYS A 240 -0.90 -5.80 -19.90
C CYS A 240 -0.93 -6.45 -21.29
N ALA A 241 -1.78 -5.97 -22.21
CA ALA A 241 -1.89 -6.54 -23.55
C ALA A 241 -0.59 -6.44 -24.35
N THR A 242 0.22 -5.39 -24.11
CA THR A 242 1.54 -5.21 -24.73
C THR A 242 2.57 -6.22 -24.25
N PHE A 243 2.34 -6.83 -23.07
CA PHE A 243 3.23 -7.82 -22.45
C PHE A 243 2.72 -9.26 -22.57
N ALA A 244 1.48 -9.45 -23.01
CA ALA A 244 0.80 -10.74 -23.14
C ALA A 244 1.30 -11.59 -24.34
N ALA A 245 2.57 -11.48 -24.73
CA ALA A 245 3.12 -11.87 -26.02
C ALA A 245 2.54 -13.17 -26.65
N LYS A 246 1.97 -13.02 -27.85
CA LYS A 246 1.86 -13.98 -28.99
C LYS A 246 2.02 -15.47 -28.65
N SER A 247 1.25 -16.00 -27.72
CA SER A 247 1.28 -17.43 -27.40
C SER A 247 0.09 -18.15 -28.04
N SER A 248 0.12 -18.31 -29.38
CA SER A 248 -0.53 -19.44 -30.09
C SER A 248 -0.37 -19.36 -31.63
N GLY A 249 0.25 -20.38 -32.24
CA GLY A 249 0.06 -20.77 -33.65
C GLY A 249 1.34 -20.79 -34.49
N GLY A 250 1.87 -21.98 -34.77
CA GLY A 250 3.05 -22.17 -35.61
C GLY A 250 2.78 -22.01 -37.11
N ASP A 251 3.83 -21.65 -37.84
CA ASP A 251 4.21 -22.16 -39.16
C ASP A 251 5.65 -21.70 -39.47
N ASP A 252 6.41 -22.59 -40.12
CA ASP A 252 7.80 -22.41 -40.55
C ASP A 252 8.01 -21.14 -41.41
N ALA A 253 9.04 -20.35 -41.08
CA ALA A 253 9.88 -19.67 -42.05
C ALA A 253 11.16 -19.12 -41.38
N ASP A 254 12.31 -19.61 -41.85
CA ASP A 254 13.64 -19.03 -41.68
C ASP A 254 13.65 -17.52 -41.91
N VAL A 255 14.09 -16.70 -40.93
CA VAL A 255 14.87 -15.47 -41.19
C VAL A 255 15.77 -15.13 -39.99
N ALA A 256 17.07 -15.22 -40.24
CA ALA A 256 18.21 -14.45 -39.72
C ALA A 256 18.28 -14.12 -38.22
N SER A 257 19.33 -14.66 -37.59
CA SER A 257 19.94 -14.15 -36.37
C SER A 257 20.43 -12.70 -36.55
N THR A 258 19.62 -11.73 -36.15
CA THR A 258 20.10 -10.39 -35.83
C THR A 258 20.38 -10.32 -34.33
N SER A 259 21.68 -10.32 -34.01
CA SER A 259 22.21 -9.89 -32.72
C SER A 259 21.72 -8.48 -32.42
N ASP A 260 20.77 -8.35 -31.51
CA ASP A 260 20.44 -7.05 -30.92
C ASP A 260 21.01 -6.99 -29.51
N ASN A 261 21.98 -6.11 -29.36
CA ASN A 261 22.64 -5.81 -28.11
C ASN A 261 21.61 -5.22 -27.14
N GLY A 262 21.31 -5.96 -26.08
CA GLY A 262 20.46 -5.49 -25.00
C GLY A 262 21.00 -4.20 -24.39
N ILE A 263 20.24 -3.12 -24.56
CA ILE A 263 20.42 -1.89 -23.78
C ILE A 263 19.76 -2.13 -22.41
N PRO A 264 20.47 -1.96 -21.28
CA PRO A 264 19.83 -1.99 -19.98
C PRO A 264 19.00 -0.71 -19.82
N THR A 265 17.70 -0.85 -19.67
CA THR A 265 16.79 0.28 -19.39
C THR A 265 16.40 0.30 -17.91
N PRO A 266 17.09 1.06 -17.06
CA PRO A 266 16.41 1.69 -15.94
C PRO A 266 15.51 2.80 -16.51
N VAL A 267 14.35 3.03 -15.90
CA VAL A 267 13.35 4.06 -16.27
C VAL A 267 12.25 3.61 -17.27
N ALA A 268 11.42 2.64 -16.86
CA ALA A 268 10.08 2.44 -17.45
C ALA A 268 8.95 3.08 -16.62
N GLY A 269 9.22 3.53 -15.38
CA GLY A 269 8.23 4.13 -14.49
C GLY A 269 7.80 5.57 -14.84
N VAL A 270 8.51 6.26 -15.75
CA VAL A 270 8.23 7.68 -16.08
C VAL A 270 7.17 7.82 -17.18
N ILE A 271 7.04 6.83 -18.07
CA ILE A 271 6.10 6.92 -19.20
C ILE A 271 4.65 6.78 -18.70
N GLY A 272 4.39 5.91 -17.72
CA GLY A 272 3.05 5.75 -17.13
C GLY A 272 2.56 7.02 -16.43
N ALA A 273 3.42 7.67 -15.65
CA ALA A 273 3.09 8.91 -14.94
C ALA A 273 2.86 10.10 -15.88
N LEU A 274 3.61 10.18 -17.00
CA LEU A 274 3.40 11.23 -18.01
C LEU A 274 2.09 11.05 -18.77
N VAL A 275 1.73 9.81 -19.12
CA VAL A 275 0.47 9.52 -19.83
C VAL A 275 -0.75 9.80 -18.93
N THR A 276 -0.70 9.43 -17.64
CA THR A 276 -1.79 9.78 -16.71
C THR A 276 -1.86 11.28 -16.47
N LEU A 277 -0.73 11.97 -16.35
CA LEU A 277 -0.70 13.43 -16.22
C LEU A 277 -1.32 14.12 -17.45
N VAL A 278 -0.96 13.68 -18.66
CA VAL A 278 -1.52 14.22 -19.91
C VAL A 278 -3.03 13.93 -20.02
N ALA A 279 -3.48 12.74 -19.62
CA ALA A 279 -4.90 12.40 -19.62
C ALA A 279 -5.71 13.26 -18.62
N ILE A 280 -5.18 13.45 -17.41
CA ILE A 280 -5.82 14.29 -16.37
C ILE A 280 -5.85 15.76 -16.80
N LEU A 281 -4.71 16.31 -17.24
CA LEU A 281 -4.65 17.69 -17.75
C LEU A 281 -5.53 17.91 -18.98
N GLY A 282 -5.63 16.89 -19.86
CA GLY A 282 -6.54 16.91 -21.00
C GLY A 282 -8.01 16.93 -20.59
N LEU A 283 -8.39 16.13 -19.59
CA LEU A 283 -9.75 16.12 -19.05
C LEU A 283 -10.10 17.44 -18.35
N GLU A 284 -9.18 17.98 -17.54
CA GLU A 284 -9.33 19.28 -16.88
C GLU A 284 -9.46 20.42 -17.90
N ALA A 285 -8.66 20.41 -18.97
CA ALA A 285 -8.75 21.39 -20.05
C ALA A 285 -10.08 21.31 -20.81
N LEU A 286 -10.61 20.10 -21.03
CA LEU A 286 -11.91 19.89 -21.65
C LEU A 286 -13.04 20.42 -20.76
N VAL A 287 -13.01 20.11 -19.46
CA VAL A 287 -13.98 20.62 -18.48
C VAL A 287 -13.91 22.16 -18.42
N TYR A 288 -12.72 22.74 -18.42
CA TYR A 288 -12.53 24.19 -18.45
C TYR A 288 -13.10 24.82 -19.73
N ALA A 289 -12.85 24.23 -20.90
CA ALA A 289 -13.38 24.72 -22.17
C ALA A 289 -14.92 24.66 -22.24
N LEU A 290 -15.53 23.63 -21.65
CA LEU A 290 -16.98 23.43 -21.67
C LEU A 290 -17.73 24.17 -20.56
N SER A 291 -17.06 24.57 -19.47
CA SER A 291 -17.68 25.23 -18.32
C SER A 291 -17.83 26.75 -18.46
N GLY A 292 -17.28 27.35 -19.53
CA GLY A 292 -17.43 28.78 -19.83
C GLY A 292 -16.75 29.74 -18.83
N VAL A 293 -15.98 29.20 -17.88
CA VAL A 293 -15.20 29.99 -16.91
C VAL A 293 -13.95 30.58 -17.58
N ARG A 294 -13.64 31.85 -17.24
CA ARG A 294 -12.43 32.53 -17.69
C ARG A 294 -11.42 32.61 -16.54
N LEU A 295 -10.19 32.22 -16.79
CA LEU A 295 -9.05 32.47 -15.91
C LEU A 295 -8.80 33.98 -15.85
N VAL A 296 -9.02 34.57 -14.68
CA VAL A 296 -8.71 35.97 -14.42
C VAL A 296 -7.42 36.03 -13.59
N LYS A 297 -6.45 36.83 -14.02
CA LYS A 297 -5.26 37.09 -13.19
C LYS A 297 -5.70 37.66 -11.84
N LYS A 298 -5.15 37.14 -10.75
CA LYS A 298 -5.47 37.59 -9.37
C LYS A 298 -5.31 39.10 -9.20
N SER A 299 -4.36 39.72 -9.89
CA SER A 299 -4.18 41.19 -9.93
C SER A 299 -5.33 41.94 -10.61
N ALA A 300 -6.00 41.35 -11.60
CA ALA A 300 -7.16 41.94 -12.25
C ALA A 300 -8.43 41.82 -11.39
N LEU A 301 -8.57 40.76 -10.57
CA LEU A 301 -9.66 40.64 -9.60
C LEU A 301 -9.52 41.64 -8.43
N LEU A 302 -8.29 41.90 -7.98
CA LEU A 302 -8.02 42.89 -6.94
C LEU A 302 -8.34 44.31 -7.43
N ASN A 303 -7.99 44.66 -8.67
CA ASN A 303 -8.29 45.97 -9.25
C ASN A 303 -9.80 46.17 -9.55
N ALA A 304 -10.53 45.12 -9.90
CA ALA A 304 -11.99 45.19 -10.10
C ALA A 304 -12.76 45.44 -8.80
N ASN A 305 -12.32 44.84 -7.67
CA ASN A 305 -12.92 45.11 -6.37
C ASN A 305 -12.63 46.54 -5.86
N SER A 306 -11.46 47.10 -6.18
CA SER A 306 -11.15 48.51 -5.86
C SER A 306 -11.98 49.52 -6.66
N ALA A 307 -12.37 49.19 -7.91
CA ALA A 307 -13.22 50.04 -8.73
C ALA A 307 -14.71 50.01 -8.29
N THR A 308 -15.16 48.91 -7.69
CA THR A 308 -16.56 48.73 -7.25
C THR A 308 -16.84 49.39 -5.89
N SER A 309 -15.80 49.65 -5.08
CA SER A 309 -15.91 50.42 -3.82
C SER A 309 -15.88 51.95 -4.01
N GLY A 310 -15.80 52.44 -5.25
CA GLY A 310 -15.67 53.87 -5.58
C GLY A 310 -16.94 54.58 -6.06
N ALA A 311 -18.11 53.94 -6.05
CA ALA A 311 -19.36 54.53 -6.55
C ALA A 311 -20.41 54.74 -5.44
N GLY A 312 -20.60 56.02 -5.04
CA GLY A 312 -21.66 56.53 -4.15
C GLY A 312 -21.21 56.59 -2.68
N ILE A 313 -21.25 57.72 -1.96
CA ILE A 313 -22.27 58.79 -1.92
C ILE A 313 -21.57 60.12 -1.53
N GLU A 314 -21.68 61.17 -2.35
CA GLU A 314 -21.38 62.55 -1.94
C GLU A 314 -22.53 63.08 -1.06
N GLY A 315 -22.24 63.32 0.22
CA GLY A 315 -23.08 64.12 1.11
C GLY A 315 -22.55 65.56 1.12
N LYS A 316 -23.33 66.46 0.50
CA LYS A 316 -23.11 67.92 0.52
C LYS A 316 -23.32 68.46 1.95
N ALA A 317 -22.54 69.50 2.28
CA ALA A 317 -22.58 70.28 3.53
C ALA A 317 -23.98 70.78 3.92
#